data_AF-G7VFF8-F1
#
_entry.id   AF-G7VFF8-F1
#
_cell.length_a   1.000
_cell.length_b   1.000
_cell.length_c   1.000
_cell.angle_alpha   90.00
_cell.angle_beta   90.00
_cell.angle_gamma   90.00
#
_symmetry.space_group_name_H-M   'P 1'
#
loop_
_entity.id
_entity.type
_entity.pdbx_description
1 polymer ?
#
loop_
_entity_poly.entity_id
_entity_poly.type
_entity_poly.pdbx_seq_one_letter_code
_entity_poly.pdbx_strand_id
1 'polypeptide(L)'
;MRLLNKNILFHVPAAYVWRDLKWFEVSFRCIKCGICCVGTEMELLAEDIERITSAGYRLEDFAVEKDGVYRLRNVDGHCYFYDPASRSCKIYDIRPIGCRIYPLIFDGEKVDVDRTCPTWHTVPRREVERLAPYVVKFLNDAKIAKIKIKLRL
;
A
#
# COMPACT_ATOMS: atom_id res chain seq x y z
N MET A 1 11.09 8.75 35.91
CA MET A 1 11.49 8.41 34.53
C MET A 1 10.66 7.21 34.08
N ARG A 2 9.42 7.44 33.62
CA ARG A 2 8.46 6.37 33.32
C ARG A 2 8.81 5.72 31.98
N LEU A 3 9.14 4.44 32.04
CA LEU A 3 9.20 3.53 30.91
C LEU A 3 7.82 3.47 30.24
N LEU A 4 7.69 4.03 29.04
CA LEU A 4 6.49 3.85 28.22
C LEU A 4 6.51 2.42 27.66
N ASN A 5 5.68 1.58 28.26
CA ASN A 5 5.48 0.20 27.87
C ASN A 5 4.92 0.12 26.44
N LYS A 6 5.61 -0.67 25.62
CA LYS A 6 5.23 -1.08 24.27
C LYS A 6 4.02 -2.01 24.38
N ASN A 7 2.80 -1.51 24.16
CA ASN A 7 1.60 -2.29 23.83
C ASN A 7 0.41 -1.36 23.55
N ILE A 8 0.50 -0.52 22.51
CA ILE A 8 -0.63 0.29 22.04
C ILE A 8 -0.96 -0.15 20.62
N LEU A 9 -1.61 -1.31 20.50
CA LEU A 9 -2.33 -1.70 19.28
C LEU A 9 -3.61 -2.51 19.55
N PHE A 10 -3.93 -2.81 20.80
CA PHE A 10 -5.22 -3.38 21.16
C PHE A 10 -6.20 -2.23 21.42
N HIS A 11 -7.08 -1.94 20.45
CA HIS A 11 -8.28 -1.08 20.47
C HIS A 11 -8.41 -0.05 19.32
N VAL A 12 -7.79 -0.26 18.15
CA VAL A 12 -8.21 0.47 16.95
C VAL A 12 -9.39 -0.28 16.33
N PRO A 13 -10.62 0.29 16.27
CA PRO A 13 -11.73 -0.40 15.61
C PRO A 13 -11.38 -0.72 14.16
N ALA A 14 -11.90 -1.81 13.61
CA ALA A 14 -11.55 -2.28 12.26
C ALA A 14 -11.70 -1.19 11.17
N ALA A 15 -12.60 -0.23 11.38
CA ALA A 15 -12.83 0.92 10.51
C ALA A 15 -11.66 1.95 10.46
N TYR A 16 -10.69 1.86 11.38
CA TYR A 16 -9.64 2.85 11.57
C TYR A 16 -8.22 2.28 11.40
N VAL A 17 -8.09 0.98 11.08
CA VAL A 17 -6.80 0.29 10.99
C VAL A 17 -5.84 1.01 10.04
N TRP A 18 -6.34 1.50 8.90
CA TRP A 18 -5.52 2.09 7.83
C TRP A 18 -5.24 3.59 7.98
N ARG A 19 -5.50 4.19 9.15
CA ARG A 19 -5.33 5.64 9.35
C ARG A 19 -3.89 6.07 9.62
N ASP A 20 -3.10 5.26 10.31
CA ASP A 20 -1.68 5.56 10.53
C ASP A 20 -0.85 5.05 9.35
N LEU A 21 -0.70 5.90 8.33
CA LEU A 21 0.01 5.54 7.10
C LEU A 21 1.46 5.16 7.35
N LYS A 22 2.13 5.85 8.31
CA LYS A 22 3.55 5.63 8.59
C LYS A 22 3.78 4.29 9.30
N TRP A 23 2.81 3.82 10.07
CA TRP A 23 2.88 2.49 10.69
C TRP A 23 3.08 1.37 9.67
N PHE A 24 2.48 1.50 8.48
CA PHE A 24 2.55 0.48 7.42
C PHE A 24 3.79 0.60 6.52
N GLU A 25 4.65 1.59 6.76
CA GLU A 25 5.90 1.73 6.00
C GLU A 25 6.89 0.65 6.45
N VAL A 26 7.34 -0.17 5.50
CA VAL A 26 8.42 -1.13 5.75
C VAL A 26 9.73 -0.37 5.95
N SER A 27 10.40 -0.61 7.07
CA SER A 27 11.71 -0.05 7.34
C SER A 27 12.81 -0.89 6.66
N PHE A 28 13.20 -0.50 5.44
CA PHE A 28 14.32 -1.09 4.69
C PHE A 28 15.09 0.01 3.92
N ARG A 29 16.22 -0.32 3.27
CA ARG A 29 17.04 0.66 2.54
C ARG A 29 16.50 0.91 1.12
N CYS A 30 15.34 1.55 1.01
CA CYS A 30 14.78 1.92 -0.28
C CYS A 30 15.65 2.96 -1.00
N ILE A 31 16.13 2.63 -2.21
CA ILE A 31 16.93 3.52 -3.06
C ILE A 31 16.10 4.33 -4.07
N LYS A 32 14.76 4.35 -3.92
CA LYS A 32 13.81 5.06 -4.79
C LYS A 32 14.04 4.78 -6.29
N CYS A 33 14.31 3.52 -6.65
CA CYS A 33 14.65 3.16 -8.02
C CYS A 33 13.47 3.22 -9.01
N GLY A 34 12.23 3.20 -8.51
CA GLY A 34 11.00 3.23 -9.31
C GLY A 34 10.48 1.86 -9.75
N ILE A 35 11.19 0.75 -9.48
CA ILE A 35 10.81 -0.59 -9.99
C ILE A 35 9.41 -1.02 -9.53
N CYS A 36 8.98 -0.65 -8.32
CA CYS A 36 7.65 -0.96 -7.79
C CYS A 36 6.51 -0.24 -8.52
N CYS A 37 6.82 0.75 -9.37
CA CYS A 37 5.84 1.47 -10.17
C CYS A 37 5.69 0.88 -11.58
N VAL A 38 6.60 0.02 -12.04
CA VAL A 38 6.57 -0.54 -13.41
C VAL A 38 5.62 -1.73 -13.44
N GLY A 39 4.62 -1.71 -14.33
CA GLY A 39 3.65 -2.80 -14.49
C GLY A 39 2.94 -3.20 -13.19
N THR A 40 2.71 -2.26 -12.28
CA THR A 40 2.23 -2.58 -10.94
C THR A 40 0.76 -2.99 -10.96
N GLU A 41 0.39 -4.05 -10.24
CA GLU A 41 -0.99 -4.50 -10.04
C GLU A 41 -1.53 -4.09 -8.65
N MET A 42 -0.95 -3.03 -8.06
CA MET A 42 -1.22 -2.62 -6.69
C MET A 42 -2.72 -2.38 -6.42
N GLU A 43 -3.31 -3.19 -5.56
CA GLU A 43 -4.68 -3.00 -5.11
C GLU A 43 -4.86 -1.70 -4.29
N LEU A 44 -6.09 -1.20 -4.25
CA LEU A 44 -6.46 0.00 -3.53
C LEU A 44 -7.53 -0.29 -2.47
N LEU A 45 -7.32 0.25 -1.27
CA LEU A 45 -8.36 0.32 -0.25
C LEU A 45 -9.35 1.44 -0.55
N ALA A 46 -10.54 1.36 0.04
CA ALA A 46 -11.50 2.47 -0.02
C ALA A 46 -10.90 3.75 0.59
N GLU A 47 -10.16 3.62 1.69
CA GLU A 47 -9.45 4.72 2.35
C GLU A 47 -8.30 5.30 1.51
N ASP A 48 -7.68 4.50 0.64
CA ASP A 48 -6.68 4.99 -0.31
C ASP A 48 -7.34 5.84 -1.40
N ILE A 49 -8.45 5.33 -1.95
CA ILE A 49 -9.23 6.03 -2.97
C ILE A 49 -9.74 7.36 -2.42
N GLU A 50 -10.37 7.37 -1.25
CA GLU A 50 -10.86 8.60 -0.61
C GLU A 50 -9.75 9.61 -0.35
N ARG A 51 -8.59 9.17 0.13
CA ARG A 51 -7.45 10.06 0.38
C ARG A 51 -6.93 10.68 -0.92
N ILE A 52 -6.85 9.90 -1.99
CA ILE A 52 -6.33 10.36 -3.28
C ILE A 52 -7.34 11.28 -3.99
N THR A 53 -8.63 10.97 -3.94
CA THR A 53 -9.67 11.84 -4.51
C THR A 53 -9.81 13.14 -3.75
N SER A 54 -9.69 13.12 -2.42
CA SER A 54 -9.65 14.34 -1.60
C SER A 54 -8.45 15.25 -1.91
N ALA A 55 -7.39 14.71 -2.51
CA ALA A 55 -6.23 15.48 -2.99
C ALA A 55 -6.43 16.07 -4.40
N GLY A 56 -7.60 15.90 -5.02
CA GLY A 56 -7.98 16.51 -6.30
C GLY A 56 -7.85 15.61 -7.52
N TYR A 57 -7.51 14.32 -7.35
CA TYR A 57 -7.44 13.37 -8.46
C TYR A 57 -8.80 12.72 -8.73
N ARG A 58 -9.17 12.54 -10.00
CA ARG A 58 -10.38 11.80 -10.37
C ARG A 58 -10.12 10.30 -10.32
N LEU A 59 -11.05 9.52 -9.76
CA LEU A 59 -10.89 8.08 -9.55
C LEU A 59 -10.56 7.33 -10.84
N GLU A 60 -11.27 7.66 -11.92
CA GLU A 60 -11.14 7.06 -13.24
C GLU A 60 -9.75 7.27 -13.88
N ASP A 61 -9.05 8.34 -13.50
CA ASP A 61 -7.72 8.66 -14.04
C ASP A 61 -6.66 7.74 -13.43
N PHE A 62 -6.70 7.50 -12.12
CA PHE A 62 -5.64 6.78 -11.42
C PHE A 62 -5.95 5.33 -11.05
N ALA A 63 -7.21 4.91 -11.14
CA ALA A 63 -7.62 3.55 -10.80
C ALA A 63 -8.33 2.86 -11.96
N VAL A 64 -8.19 1.54 -12.00
CA VAL A 64 -8.96 0.64 -12.85
C VAL A 64 -9.57 -0.45 -11.98
N GLU A 65 -10.81 -0.81 -12.26
CA GLU A 65 -11.47 -1.94 -11.61
C GLU A 65 -11.29 -3.19 -12.47
N LYS A 66 -10.80 -4.26 -11.86
CA LYS A 66 -10.64 -5.57 -12.49
C LYS A 66 -10.98 -6.66 -11.48
N ASP A 67 -11.86 -7.57 -11.86
CA ASP A 67 -12.31 -8.71 -11.06
C ASP A 67 -12.89 -8.31 -9.68
N GLY A 68 -13.61 -7.18 -9.63
CA GLY A 68 -14.22 -6.63 -8.42
C GLY A 68 -13.27 -5.79 -7.56
N VAL A 69 -12.01 -5.66 -7.94
CA VAL A 69 -10.95 -5.02 -7.14
C VAL A 69 -10.40 -3.79 -7.87
N TYR A 70 -10.30 -2.67 -7.16
CA TYR A 70 -9.62 -1.48 -7.67
C TYR A 70 -8.10 -1.66 -7.57
N ARG A 71 -7.41 -1.34 -8.66
CA ARG A 71 -5.95 -1.31 -8.75
C ARG A 71 -5.46 0.02 -9.30
N LEU A 72 -4.23 0.40 -8.99
CA LEU A 72 -3.57 1.53 -9.64
C LEU A 72 -3.54 1.30 -11.16
N ARG A 73 -3.95 2.32 -11.92
CA ARG A 73 -3.87 2.30 -13.38
C ARG A 73 -2.40 2.41 -13.81
N ASN A 74 -2.04 1.65 -14.84
CA ASN A 74 -0.80 1.86 -15.59
C ASN A 74 -1.07 2.67 -16.87
N VAL A 75 -0.18 3.60 -17.19
CA VAL A 75 -0.08 4.37 -18.44
C VAL A 75 1.34 4.17 -18.96
N ASP A 76 1.49 3.81 -20.24
CA ASP A 76 2.80 3.55 -20.86
C ASP A 76 3.68 2.55 -20.08
N GLY A 77 3.05 1.53 -19.50
CA GLY A 77 3.74 0.45 -18.77
C GLY A 77 4.13 0.78 -17.33
N HIS A 78 3.74 1.94 -16.78
CA HIS A 78 4.01 2.29 -15.39
C HIS A 78 2.80 2.94 -14.69
N CYS A 79 2.80 2.95 -13.37
CA CYS A 79 1.78 3.57 -12.55
C CYS A 79 1.49 5.01 -13.00
N TYR A 80 0.21 5.38 -13.05
CA TYR A 80 -0.26 6.74 -13.37
C TYR A 80 0.46 7.85 -12.59
N PHE A 81 0.83 7.57 -11.34
CA PHE A 81 1.53 8.52 -10.47
C PHE A 81 3.05 8.55 -10.63
N TYR A 82 3.64 7.64 -11.40
CA TYR A 82 5.08 7.61 -11.63
C TYR A 82 5.48 8.64 -12.70
N ASP A 83 6.50 9.42 -12.40
CA ASP A 83 7.17 10.30 -13.34
C ASP A 83 8.49 9.64 -13.79
N PRO A 84 8.59 9.19 -15.05
CA PRO A 84 9.79 8.53 -15.54
C PRO A 84 10.99 9.48 -15.70
N ALA A 85 10.76 10.79 -15.87
CA ALA A 85 11.83 11.77 -16.05
C ALA A 85 12.57 12.02 -14.74
N SER A 86 11.83 12.20 -13.64
CA SER A 86 12.39 12.40 -12.30
C SER A 86 12.61 11.09 -11.52
N ARG A 87 12.08 9.96 -12.02
CA ARG A 87 12.02 8.66 -11.34
C ARG A 87 11.33 8.74 -9.97
N SER A 88 10.27 9.55 -9.86
CA SER A 88 9.57 9.80 -8.60
C SER A 88 8.08 9.54 -8.68
N CYS A 89 7.45 9.28 -7.53
CA CYS A 89 6.01 9.19 -7.41
C CYS A 89 5.43 10.57 -7.07
N LYS A 90 4.49 11.06 -7.88
CA LYS A 90 3.84 12.38 -7.74
C LYS A 90 3.01 12.50 -6.45
N ILE A 91 2.57 11.38 -5.88
CA ILE A 91 1.77 11.33 -4.64
C ILE A 91 2.48 10.62 -3.49
N TYR A 92 3.82 10.63 -3.47
CA TYR A 92 4.59 9.81 -2.54
C TYR A 92 4.14 9.92 -1.08
N ASP A 93 3.78 11.12 -0.61
CA ASP A 93 3.36 11.34 0.78
C ASP A 93 1.99 10.76 1.12
N ILE A 94 1.08 10.66 0.14
CA ILE A 94 -0.28 10.11 0.32
C ILE A 94 -0.48 8.75 -0.35
N ARG A 95 0.61 8.13 -0.84
CA ARG A 95 0.60 6.86 -1.57
C ARG A 95 -0.20 5.76 -0.87
N PRO A 96 -0.80 4.82 -1.64
CA PRO A 96 -1.63 3.75 -1.10
C PRO A 96 -0.95 2.91 -0.01
N ILE A 97 -1.73 2.27 0.85
CA ILE A 97 -1.21 1.37 1.89
C ILE A 97 -0.35 0.25 1.29
N GLY A 98 -0.80 -0.38 0.21
CA GLY A 98 -0.02 -1.44 -0.45
C GLY A 98 1.34 -0.94 -0.94
N CYS A 99 1.45 0.30 -1.44
CA CYS A 99 2.74 0.91 -1.79
C CYS A 99 3.66 1.17 -0.59
N ARG A 100 3.13 1.23 0.64
CA ARG A 100 3.91 1.40 1.89
C ARG A 100 4.38 0.06 2.44
N ILE A 101 3.53 -0.96 2.27
CA ILE A 101 3.79 -2.36 2.62
C ILE A 101 4.81 -2.99 1.68
N TYR A 102 4.91 -2.55 0.43
CA TYR A 102 5.96 -2.99 -0.48
C TYR A 102 7.36 -2.75 0.14
N PRO A 103 8.28 -3.75 0.14
CA PRO A 103 8.31 -4.94 -0.73
C PRO A 103 7.73 -6.23 -0.13
N LEU A 104 6.88 -6.16 0.90
CA LEU A 104 6.21 -7.38 1.39
C LEU A 104 5.06 -7.79 0.46
N ILE A 105 5.07 -9.05 0.05
CA ILE A 105 4.07 -9.66 -0.83
C ILE A 105 3.52 -10.94 -0.20
N PHE A 106 2.34 -11.36 -0.64
CA PHE A 106 1.76 -12.65 -0.28
C PHE A 106 1.80 -13.58 -1.50
N ASP A 107 2.42 -14.74 -1.38
CA ASP A 107 2.59 -15.69 -2.49
C ASP A 107 1.42 -16.69 -2.63
N GLY A 108 0.41 -16.59 -1.77
CA GLY A 108 -0.70 -17.53 -1.68
C GLY A 108 -0.65 -18.41 -0.43
N GLU A 109 0.53 -18.56 0.17
CA GLU A 109 0.75 -19.38 1.37
C GLU A 109 1.29 -18.55 2.54
N LYS A 110 2.25 -17.65 2.28
CA LYS A 110 2.93 -16.85 3.29
C LYS A 110 3.25 -15.46 2.78
N VAL A 111 3.61 -14.60 3.72
CA VAL A 111 4.20 -13.29 3.42
C VAL A 111 5.70 -13.44 3.26
N ASP A 112 6.23 -12.94 2.14
CA ASP A 112 7.65 -12.94 1.81
C ASP A 112 8.06 -11.56 1.25
N VAL A 113 9.35 -11.37 0.99
CA VAL A 113 9.91 -10.15 0.41
C VAL A 113 10.07 -10.32 -1.10
N ASP A 114 9.48 -9.40 -1.86
CA ASP A 114 9.64 -9.35 -3.31
C ASP A 114 11.09 -9.08 -3.70
N ARG A 115 11.72 -10.08 -4.34
CA ARG A 115 13.12 -10.04 -4.79
C ARG A 115 13.33 -9.16 -6.03
N THR A 116 12.27 -8.70 -6.68
CA THR A 116 12.33 -7.68 -7.74
C THR A 116 12.79 -6.34 -7.18
N CYS A 117 12.57 -6.07 -5.89
CA CYS A 117 13.16 -4.94 -5.21
C CYS A 117 14.70 -5.13 -5.12
N PRO A 118 15.54 -4.24 -5.69
CA PRO A 118 17.00 -4.44 -5.70
C PRO A 118 17.64 -4.47 -4.31
N THR A 119 16.93 -3.94 -3.31
CA THR A 119 17.37 -3.88 -1.90
C THR A 119 16.54 -4.76 -0.98
N TRP A 120 15.87 -5.79 -1.52
CA TRP A 120 15.02 -6.74 -0.78
C TRP A 120 15.73 -7.33 0.45
N HIS A 121 17.02 -7.65 0.31
CA HIS A 121 17.86 -8.24 1.35
C HIS A 121 18.08 -7.33 2.57
N THR A 122 17.72 -6.05 2.46
CA THR A 122 17.82 -5.08 3.57
C THR A 122 16.56 -5.02 4.43
N VAL A 123 15.51 -5.76 4.06
CA VAL A 123 14.27 -5.87 4.85
C VAL A 123 14.55 -6.72 6.09
N PRO A 124 14.44 -6.16 7.30
CA PRO A 124 14.63 -6.93 8.53
C PRO A 124 13.51 -7.96 8.71
N ARG A 125 13.83 -9.16 9.21
CA ARG A 125 12.83 -10.19 9.54
C ARG A 125 11.71 -9.68 10.45
N ARG A 126 12.03 -8.81 11.42
CA ARG A 126 11.05 -8.17 12.31
C ARG A 126 9.98 -7.36 11.57
N GLU A 127 10.28 -6.81 10.39
CA GLU A 127 9.30 -6.06 9.60
C GLU A 127 8.30 -7.02 8.93
N VAL A 128 8.79 -8.17 8.44
CA VAL A 128 7.93 -9.24 7.92
C VAL A 128 6.99 -9.72 9.03
N GLU A 129 7.53 -10.04 10.21
CA GLU A 129 6.74 -10.51 11.36
C GLU A 129 5.70 -9.47 11.81
N ARG A 130 6.08 -8.20 11.84
CA ARG A 130 5.22 -7.07 12.25
C ARG A 130 4.07 -6.83 11.27
N LEU A 131 4.33 -6.93 9.97
CA LEU A 131 3.40 -6.52 8.92
C LEU A 131 2.66 -7.68 8.25
N ALA A 132 3.09 -8.93 8.39
CA ALA A 132 2.45 -10.08 7.75
C ALA A 132 0.94 -10.19 8.00
N PRO A 133 0.42 -9.99 9.24
CA PRO A 133 -1.03 -9.99 9.47
C PRO A 133 -1.77 -8.90 8.68
N TYR A 134 -1.10 -7.77 8.44
CA TYR A 134 -1.67 -6.63 7.73
C TYR A 134 -1.59 -6.77 6.22
N VAL A 135 -0.62 -7.51 5.67
CA VAL A 135 -0.59 -7.86 4.24
C VAL A 135 -1.85 -8.67 3.89
N VAL A 136 -2.14 -9.72 4.65
CA VAL A 136 -3.32 -10.56 4.43
C VAL A 136 -4.61 -9.76 4.64
N LYS A 137 -4.66 -8.92 5.68
CA LYS A 137 -5.80 -8.04 5.93
C LYS A 137 -6.01 -7.04 4.79
N PHE A 138 -4.94 -6.45 4.27
CA PHE A 138 -4.97 -5.51 3.14
C PHE A 138 -5.63 -6.16 1.92
N LEU A 139 -5.20 -7.37 1.56
CA LEU A 139 -5.76 -8.11 0.41
C LEU A 139 -7.26 -8.41 0.59
N ASN A 140 -7.68 -8.77 1.80
CA ASN A 140 -9.09 -9.01 2.10
C ASN A 140 -9.92 -7.72 2.09
N ASP A 141 -9.39 -6.63 2.64
CA ASP A 141 -10.08 -5.34 2.68
C ASP A 141 -10.17 -4.69 1.28
N ALA A 142 -9.15 -4.89 0.43
CA ALA A 142 -9.16 -4.44 -0.95
C ALA A 142 -10.28 -5.10 -1.77
N LYS A 143 -10.55 -6.40 -1.55
CA LYS A 143 -11.66 -7.12 -2.22
C LYS A 143 -13.03 -6.52 -1.95
N ILE A 144 -13.22 -5.89 -0.78
CA ILE A 144 -14.49 -5.27 -0.40
C ILE A 144 -14.49 -3.75 -0.57
N ALA A 145 -13.41 -3.14 -1.09
CA ALA A 145 -13.29 -1.69 -1.25
C ALA A 145 -14.41 -1.12 -2.12
N LYS A 146 -14.77 -1.81 -3.21
CA LYS A 146 -15.87 -1.42 -4.10
C LYS A 146 -17.22 -1.35 -3.38
N ILE A 147 -17.48 -2.31 -2.48
CA ILE A 147 -18.71 -2.34 -1.67
C ILE A 147 -18.69 -1.18 -0.68
N LYS A 148 -17.57 -0.97 0.02
CA LYS A 148 -17.42 0.14 0.98
C LYS A 148 -17.67 1.51 0.33
N ILE A 149 -17.11 1.75 -0.85
CA ILE A 149 -17.30 3.01 -1.58
C ILE A 149 -18.78 3.20 -1.94
N LYS A 150 -19.45 2.17 -2.45
CA LYS A 150 -20.88 2.24 -2.79
C LYS A 150 -21.79 2.50 -1.60
N LEU A 151 -21.42 2.04 -0.40
CA LEU A 151 -22.20 2.25 0.83
C LEU A 151 -21.93 3.61 1.50
N ARG A 152 -20.87 4.32 1.10
CA ARG A 152 -20.51 5.66 1.62
C ARG A 152 -21.07 6.80 0.75
N LEU A 153 -21.65 6.45 -0.40
CA LEU A 153 -22.38 7.32 -1.32
C LEU A 153 -23.89 7.13 -1.09
#